data_AF-A0A2E2KDS6-F1
#
_entry.id   AF-A0A2E2KDS6-F1
#
_cell.length_a   1.000
_cell.length_b   1.000
_cell.length_c   1.000
_cell.angle_alpha   90.00
_cell.angle_beta   90.00
_cell.angle_gamma   90.00
#
_symmetry.space_group_name_H-M   'P 1'
#
loop_
_entity.id
_entity.type
_entity.pdbx_description
1 polymer ?
#
loop_
_entity_poly.entity_id
_entity_poly.type
_entity_poly.pdbx_seq_one_letter_code
_entity_poly.pdbx_strand_id
1 'polypeptide(L)'
;MNVNSRGYIAKEALGSGVVNGLINGAFAWYLSRDKEQLLVWGEKGMVVDFLFTALILVFLLSLIVLPLQRRKFAKASTVVQPPFAFIRYLGWAAGYRDSVKSLLLALTAVVASLPLLWLVFSLMGAQSYSPYEFTVLKSVYTGLLSVAVVPVVILFAMHPVRRIKEKKEGELV
;
A
#
# COMPACT_ATOMS: atom_id res chain seq x y z
N MET A 1 0.09 -17.04 22.34
CA MET A 1 -0.91 -17.03 21.24
C MET A 1 -0.15 -17.21 19.94
N ASN A 2 -0.17 -18.39 19.32
CA ASN A 2 0.47 -18.63 18.01
C ASN A 2 -0.36 -17.91 16.95
N VAL A 3 -0.04 -16.64 16.71
CA VAL A 3 -0.63 -15.91 15.58
C VAL A 3 -0.08 -16.60 14.33
N ASN A 4 -0.94 -17.32 13.61
CA ASN A 4 -0.61 -17.76 12.26
C ASN A 4 -0.39 -16.49 11.42
N SER A 5 0.87 -16.04 11.32
CA SER A 5 1.24 -14.73 10.78
C SER A 5 0.71 -14.55 9.36
N ARG A 6 0.59 -15.65 8.60
CA ARG A 6 0.02 -15.66 7.24
C ARG A 6 -1.48 -15.37 7.27
N GLY A 7 -2.25 -16.04 8.13
CA GLY A 7 -3.69 -15.81 8.26
C GLY A 7 -4.01 -14.40 8.74
N TYR A 8 -3.19 -13.86 9.65
CA TYR A 8 -3.30 -12.48 10.09
C TYR A 8 -3.02 -11.48 8.94
N ILE A 9 -1.89 -11.62 8.24
CA ILE A 9 -1.54 -10.75 7.12
C ILE A 9 -2.63 -10.79 6.03
N ALA A 10 -3.11 -11.99 5.68
CA ALA A 10 -4.16 -12.15 4.69
C ALA A 10 -5.46 -11.44 5.11
N LYS A 11 -5.88 -11.56 6.38
CA LYS A 11 -7.07 -10.89 6.89
C LYS A 11 -6.94 -9.36 6.82
N GLU A 12 -5.81 -8.81 7.27
CA GLU A 12 -5.55 -7.37 7.21
C GLU A 12 -5.50 -6.85 5.77
N ALA A 13 -4.83 -7.59 4.88
CA ALA A 13 -4.73 -7.25 3.46
C ALA A 13 -6.09 -7.26 2.76
N LEU A 14 -6.89 -8.31 2.95
CA LEU A 14 -8.23 -8.42 2.37
C LEU A 14 -9.18 -7.35 2.91
N GLY A 15 -9.18 -7.12 4.23
CA GLY A 15 -9.99 -6.08 4.85
C GLY A 15 -9.64 -4.69 4.29
N SER A 16 -8.35 -4.39 4.19
CA SER A 16 -7.86 -3.15 3.59
C SER A 16 -8.25 -3.04 2.11
N GLY A 17 -8.15 -4.13 1.35
CA GLY A 17 -8.53 -4.22 -0.06
C GLY A 17 -10.00 -3.87 -0.29
N VAL A 18 -10.91 -4.52 0.44
CA VAL A 18 -12.35 -4.27 0.33
C VAL A 18 -12.67 -2.81 0.64
N VAL A 19 -12.15 -2.28 1.74
CA VAL A 19 -12.40 -0.90 2.15
C VAL A 19 -11.85 0.10 1.11
N ASN A 20 -10.61 -0.09 0.64
CA ASN A 20 -10.01 0.80 -0.34
C ASN A 20 -10.70 0.74 -1.72
N GLY A 21 -11.13 -0.46 -2.14
CA GLY A 21 -11.88 -0.64 -3.37
C GLY A 21 -13.22 0.09 -3.33
N LEU A 22 -14.00 -0.10 -2.26
CA LEU A 22 -15.30 0.54 -2.09
C LEU A 22 -15.20 2.06 -1.99
N ILE A 23 -14.27 2.58 -1.17
CA ILE A 23 -14.12 4.02 -0.97
C ILE A 23 -13.68 4.70 -2.27
N ASN A 24 -12.62 4.18 -2.93
CA ASN A 24 -12.15 4.79 -4.18
C ASN A 24 -13.14 4.61 -5.32
N GLY A 25 -13.91 3.52 -5.33
CA GLY A 25 -15.04 3.34 -6.25
C GLY A 25 -16.13 4.39 -6.05
N ALA A 26 -16.53 4.62 -4.80
CA ALA A 26 -17.51 5.66 -4.49
C ALA A 26 -17.03 7.04 -4.93
N PHE A 27 -15.76 7.38 -4.68
CA PHE A 27 -15.16 8.62 -5.16
C PHE A 27 -15.05 8.68 -6.68
N ALA A 28 -14.69 7.58 -7.34
CA ALA A 28 -14.63 7.48 -8.79
C ALA A 28 -15.99 7.82 -9.39
N TRP A 29 -17.04 7.13 -8.95
CA TRP A 29 -18.41 7.34 -9.40
C TRP A 29 -18.86 8.78 -9.17
N TYR A 30 -18.69 9.29 -7.95
CA TYR A 30 -19.09 10.64 -7.59
C TYR A 30 -18.44 11.71 -8.49
N LEU A 31 -17.15 11.53 -8.83
CA LEU A 31 -16.39 12.49 -9.65
C LEU A 31 -16.57 12.30 -11.16
N SER A 32 -17.06 11.15 -11.61
CA SER A 32 -17.20 10.84 -13.04
C SER A 32 -18.62 10.74 -13.55
N ARG A 33 -19.63 10.61 -12.68
CA ARG A 33 -21.03 10.33 -13.08
C ARG A 33 -21.63 11.34 -14.08
N ASP A 34 -21.15 12.59 -14.05
CA ASP A 34 -21.65 13.67 -14.92
C ASP A 34 -20.82 13.81 -16.22
N LYS A 35 -19.83 12.94 -16.45
CA LYS A 35 -19.00 12.94 -17.67
C LYS A 35 -19.54 11.93 -18.67
N GLU A 36 -19.55 12.28 -19.95
CA GLU A 36 -19.97 11.34 -21.00
C GLU A 36 -18.93 10.23 -21.19
N GLN A 37 -17.65 10.59 -21.29
CA GLN A 37 -16.54 9.67 -21.50
C GLN A 37 -15.27 10.14 -20.79
N LEU A 38 -14.43 9.17 -20.43
CA LEU A 38 -13.12 9.39 -19.83
C LEU A 38 -12.05 8.84 -20.76
N LEU A 39 -11.13 9.71 -21.20
CA LEU A 39 -9.99 9.31 -22.02
C LEU A 39 -8.99 8.49 -21.19
N VAL A 40 -8.37 7.50 -21.82
CA VAL A 40 -7.31 6.70 -21.19
C VAL A 40 -6.07 7.56 -20.92
N TRP A 41 -5.63 8.25 -21.96
CA TRP A 41 -4.43 9.10 -21.96
C TRP A 41 -4.79 10.59 -21.93
N GLY A 42 -3.81 11.42 -21.58
CA GLY A 42 -3.97 12.87 -21.41
C GLY A 42 -3.84 13.31 -19.95
N GLU A 43 -3.70 14.61 -19.72
CA GLU A 43 -3.45 15.18 -18.37
C GLU A 43 -4.56 14.88 -17.37
N LYS A 44 -5.81 14.80 -17.85
CA LYS A 44 -6.99 14.39 -17.07
C LYS A 44 -7.44 12.96 -17.39
N GLY A 45 -6.55 12.16 -17.97
CA GLY A 45 -6.83 10.80 -18.39
C GLY A 45 -6.85 9.81 -17.22
N MET A 46 -7.45 8.65 -17.46
CA MET A 46 -7.56 7.58 -16.46
C MET A 46 -6.19 7.11 -15.97
N VAL A 47 -5.19 6.97 -16.85
CA VAL A 47 -3.86 6.51 -16.42
C VAL A 47 -3.27 7.45 -15.37
N VAL A 48 -3.30 8.76 -15.62
CA VAL A 48 -2.77 9.77 -14.68
C VAL A 48 -3.51 9.71 -13.34
N ASP A 49 -4.83 9.61 -13.36
CA ASP A 49 -5.66 9.46 -12.17
C ASP A 49 -5.31 8.20 -11.35
N PHE A 50 -5.07 7.06 -11.99
CA PHE A 50 -4.68 5.82 -11.32
C PHE A 50 -3.28 5.88 -10.72
N LEU A 51 -2.33 6.59 -11.37
CA LEU A 51 -0.98 6.78 -10.85
C LEU A 51 -0.98 7.70 -9.62
N PHE A 52 -1.70 8.81 -9.67
CA PHE A 52 -1.88 9.67 -8.50
C PHE A 52 -2.58 8.95 -7.36
N THR A 53 -3.60 8.14 -7.68
CA THR A 53 -4.29 7.31 -6.70
C THR A 53 -3.32 6.32 -6.06
N ALA A 54 -2.48 5.62 -6.83
CA ALA A 54 -1.49 4.71 -6.27
C ALA A 54 -0.49 5.42 -5.36
N LEU A 55 0.03 6.57 -5.79
CA LEU A 55 0.96 7.36 -5.00
C LEU A 55 0.35 7.74 -3.64
N ILE A 56 -0.82 8.38 -3.67
CA ILE A 56 -1.49 8.88 -2.45
C ILE A 56 -1.95 7.72 -1.57
N LEU A 57 -2.63 6.73 -2.14
CA LEU A 57 -3.15 5.58 -1.41
C LEU A 57 -2.01 4.85 -0.71
N VAL A 58 -0.95 4.47 -1.44
CA VAL A 58 0.13 3.68 -0.87
C VAL A 58 0.94 4.50 0.14
N PHE A 59 1.19 5.79 -0.12
CA PHE A 59 1.88 6.65 0.82
C PHE A 59 1.12 6.77 2.15
N LEU A 60 -0.17 7.14 2.10
CA LEU A 60 -0.96 7.32 3.32
C LEU A 60 -1.22 5.99 4.04
N LEU A 61 -1.56 4.94 3.28
CA LEU A 61 -1.78 3.60 3.82
C LEU A 61 -0.55 3.10 4.58
N SER A 62 0.64 3.18 3.97
CA SER A 62 1.87 2.73 4.61
C SER A 62 2.27 3.62 5.79
N LEU A 63 2.09 4.94 5.70
CA LEU A 63 2.39 5.88 6.78
C LEU A 63 1.55 5.62 8.03
N ILE A 64 0.31 5.16 7.85
CA ILE A 64 -0.62 4.82 8.94
C ILE A 64 -0.40 3.40 9.44
N VAL A 65 -0.37 2.41 8.54
CA VAL A 65 -0.34 0.99 8.92
C VAL A 65 0.99 0.62 9.57
N LEU A 66 2.12 1.15 9.09
CA LEU A 66 3.45 0.83 9.59
C LEU A 66 3.61 1.09 11.11
N PRO A 67 3.35 2.30 11.65
CA PRO A 67 3.45 2.56 13.08
C PRO A 67 2.39 1.81 13.90
N LEU A 68 1.17 1.62 13.38
CA LEU A 68 0.13 0.86 14.06
C LEU A 68 0.53 -0.60 14.28
N GLN A 69 1.05 -1.25 13.24
CA GLN A 69 1.50 -2.63 13.30
C GLN A 69 2.72 -2.78 14.22
N ARG A 70 3.67 -1.85 14.18
CA ARG A 70 4.81 -1.85 15.13
C ARG A 70 4.37 -1.75 16.58
N ARG A 71 3.43 -0.85 16.90
CA ARG A 71 2.86 -0.73 18.25
C ARG A 71 2.17 -2.02 18.69
N LYS A 72 1.47 -2.69 17.78
CA LYS A 72 0.83 -3.98 18.03
C LYS A 72 1.86 -5.08 18.32
N PHE A 73 2.92 -5.17 17.52
CA PHE A 73 4.00 -6.15 17.74
C PHE A 73 4.84 -5.88 18.98
N ALA A 74 5.08 -4.61 19.33
CA ALA A 74 5.79 -4.26 20.56
C ALA A 74 5.04 -4.67 21.84
N LYS A 75 3.70 -4.75 21.78
CA LYS A 75 2.87 -5.23 22.89
C LYS A 75 2.77 -6.75 22.93
N ALA A 76 3.04 -7.44 21.83
CA ALA A 76 3.09 -8.89 21.81
C ALA A 76 4.39 -9.34 22.47
N SER A 77 4.31 -10.14 23.54
CA SER A 77 5.47 -10.68 24.26
C SER A 77 6.34 -11.65 23.44
N THR A 78 6.08 -11.78 22.14
CA THR A 78 6.73 -12.69 21.20
C THR A 78 7.48 -11.90 20.13
N VAL A 79 8.76 -12.20 19.95
CA VAL A 79 9.56 -11.62 18.86
C VAL A 79 9.06 -12.18 17.52
N VAL A 80 8.36 -11.35 16.75
CA VAL A 80 7.93 -11.70 15.39
C VAL A 80 8.98 -11.16 14.41
N GLN A 81 9.63 -12.05 13.66
CA GLN A 81 10.60 -11.66 12.63
C GLN A 81 10.02 -11.83 11.23
N PRO A 82 10.38 -10.95 10.26
CA PRO A 82 9.99 -11.13 8.88
C PRO A 82 10.70 -12.36 8.26
N PRO A 83 10.15 -12.95 7.18
CA PRO A 83 10.79 -14.04 6.46
C PRO A 83 12.19 -13.68 5.93
N PHE A 84 13.10 -14.65 5.88
CA PHE A 84 14.49 -14.42 5.44
C PHE A 84 14.60 -13.78 4.05
N ALA A 85 13.75 -14.18 3.10
CA ALA A 85 13.73 -13.58 1.76
C ALA A 85 13.44 -12.08 1.81
N PHE A 86 12.53 -11.64 2.68
CA PHE A 86 12.23 -10.22 2.86
C PHE A 86 13.44 -9.46 3.38
N ILE A 87 14.15 -10.02 4.37
CA ILE A 87 15.38 -9.42 4.92
C ILE A 87 16.46 -9.33 3.82
N ARG A 88 16.64 -10.37 3.02
CA ARG A 88 17.64 -10.40 1.94
C ARG A 88 17.44 -9.31 0.89
N TYR A 89 16.20 -9.09 0.45
CA TYR A 89 15.90 -8.17 -0.67
C TYR A 89 15.47 -6.77 -0.23
N LEU A 90 14.84 -6.63 0.94
CA LEU A 90 14.27 -5.36 1.44
C LEU A 90 14.80 -4.94 2.82
N GLY A 91 15.67 -5.74 3.45
CA GLY A 91 16.24 -5.42 4.77
C GLY A 91 17.07 -4.14 4.80
N TRP A 92 17.68 -3.75 3.67
CA TRP A 92 18.42 -2.49 3.52
C TRP A 92 17.55 -1.27 3.82
N ALA A 93 16.26 -1.31 3.48
CA ALA A 93 15.33 -0.20 3.71
C ALA A 93 14.82 -0.13 5.16
N ALA A 94 15.12 -1.14 6.00
CA ALA A 94 14.63 -1.20 7.37
C ALA A 94 15.17 -0.09 8.28
N GLY A 95 16.34 0.48 7.97
CA GLY A 95 16.95 1.57 8.73
C GLY A 95 16.31 2.95 8.52
N TYR A 96 15.51 3.13 7.46
CA TYR A 96 14.95 4.45 7.14
C TYR A 96 13.77 4.86 8.04
N ARG A 97 13.50 6.17 8.07
CA ARG A 97 12.31 6.75 8.70
C ARG A 97 11.04 6.24 8.02
N ASP A 98 9.94 6.20 8.76
CA ASP A 98 8.67 5.66 8.26
C ASP A 98 8.10 6.45 7.09
N SER A 99 8.25 7.77 7.09
CA SER A 99 7.88 8.61 5.95
C SER A 99 8.66 8.27 4.67
N VAL A 100 9.97 8.00 4.80
CA VAL A 100 10.82 7.61 3.67
C VAL A 100 10.44 6.23 3.15
N LYS A 101 10.22 5.25 4.03
CA LYS A 101 9.72 3.92 3.64
C LYS A 101 8.38 4.01 2.91
N SER A 102 7.48 4.84 3.44
CA SER A 102 6.15 5.05 2.86
C SER A 102 6.23 5.68 1.47
N LEU A 103 7.11 6.67 1.31
CA LEU A 103 7.37 7.29 0.01
C LEU A 103 7.99 6.31 -0.99
N LEU A 104 8.98 5.52 -0.58
CA LEU A 104 9.60 4.51 -1.45
C LEU A 104 8.60 3.45 -1.90
N LEU A 105 7.73 2.98 -1.00
CA LEU A 105 6.65 2.05 -1.35
C LEU A 105 5.66 2.69 -2.33
N ALA A 106 5.31 3.95 -2.13
CA ALA A 106 4.39 4.68 -3.01
C ALA A 106 4.97 4.88 -4.41
N LEU A 107 6.24 5.28 -4.51
CA LEU A 107 6.94 5.39 -5.79
C LEU A 107 7.06 4.04 -6.50
N THR A 108 7.35 2.98 -5.74
CA THR A 108 7.41 1.61 -6.28
C THR A 108 6.04 1.19 -6.81
N ALA A 109 4.96 1.52 -6.10
CA ALA A 109 3.60 1.26 -6.56
C ALA A 109 3.27 2.00 -7.86
N VAL A 110 3.65 3.28 -7.99
CA VAL A 110 3.47 4.05 -9.24
C VAL A 110 4.22 3.38 -10.39
N VAL A 111 5.51 3.07 -10.19
CA VAL A 111 6.34 2.43 -11.22
C VAL A 111 5.80 1.06 -11.62
N ALA A 112 5.33 0.26 -10.66
CA ALA A 112 4.72 -1.04 -10.93
C ALA A 112 3.34 -0.93 -11.61
N SER A 113 2.61 0.17 -11.35
CA SER A 113 1.30 0.40 -11.94
C SER A 113 1.39 0.81 -13.41
N LEU A 114 2.44 1.50 -13.84
CA LEU A 114 2.64 1.89 -15.24
C LEU A 114 2.53 0.70 -16.24
N PRO A 115 3.33 -0.37 -16.14
CA PRO A 115 3.24 -1.49 -17.06
C PRO A 115 1.92 -2.27 -16.90
N LEU A 116 1.37 -2.33 -15.69
CA LEU A 116 0.09 -2.99 -15.43
C LEU A 116 -1.06 -2.26 -16.15
N LEU A 117 -1.16 -0.94 -15.98
CA LEU A 117 -2.19 -0.13 -16.61
C LEU A 117 -2.02 -0.12 -18.13
N TRP A 118 -0.78 0.00 -18.61
CA TRP A 118 -0.50 -0.14 -20.03
C TRP A 118 -1.02 -1.47 -20.58
N LEU A 119 -0.69 -2.60 -19.95
CA LEU A 119 -1.16 -3.91 -20.36
C LEU A 119 -2.70 -4.02 -20.37
N VAL A 120 -3.35 -3.57 -19.29
CA VAL A 120 -4.82 -3.62 -19.18
C VAL A 120 -5.48 -2.80 -20.29
N PHE A 121 -5.07 -1.54 -20.48
CA PHE A 121 -5.67 -0.68 -21.50
C PHE A 121 -5.31 -1.11 -22.94
N SER A 122 -4.13 -1.68 -23.15
CA SER A 122 -3.76 -2.27 -24.44
C SER A 122 -4.62 -3.48 -24.80
N LEU A 123 -4.96 -4.33 -23.82
CA LEU A 123 -5.83 -5.48 -24.05
C LEU A 123 -7.29 -5.09 -24.29
N MET A 124 -7.76 -4.01 -23.65
CA MET A 124 -9.12 -3.52 -23.82
C MET A 124 -9.30 -2.73 -25.14
N GLY A 125 -8.24 -2.11 -25.66
CA GLY A 125 -8.21 -1.51 -27.01
C GLY A 125 -9.01 -0.22 -27.21
N ALA A 126 -9.75 0.28 -26.21
CA ALA A 126 -10.49 1.53 -26.31
C ALA A 126 -9.67 2.75 -25.85
N GLN A 127 -9.91 3.90 -26.49
CA GLN A 127 -9.27 5.18 -26.16
C GLN A 127 -10.04 5.96 -25.08
N SER A 128 -11.31 5.61 -24.86
CA SER A 128 -12.17 6.17 -23.84
C SER A 128 -13.07 5.09 -23.23
N TYR A 129 -13.51 5.34 -21.99
CA TYR A 129 -14.43 4.48 -21.26
C TYR A 129 -15.55 5.29 -20.64
N SER A 130 -16.67 4.63 -20.38
CA SER A 130 -17.79 5.20 -19.64
C SER A 130 -17.42 5.42 -18.15
N PRO A 131 -18.14 6.31 -17.44
CA PRO A 131 -17.98 6.49 -15.99
C PRO A 131 -18.14 5.20 -15.18
N TYR A 132 -19.01 4.30 -15.64
CA TYR A 132 -19.24 3.01 -15.00
C TYR A 132 -18.00 2.11 -15.09
N GLU A 133 -17.46 1.93 -16.30
CA GLU A 133 -16.24 1.14 -16.53
C GLU A 133 -15.05 1.70 -15.75
N PHE A 134 -14.87 3.02 -15.76
CA PHE A 134 -13.85 3.69 -14.96
C PHE A 134 -14.00 3.39 -13.47
N THR A 135 -15.22 3.47 -12.94
CA THR A 135 -15.49 3.20 -11.52
C THR A 135 -15.15 1.76 -11.15
N VAL A 136 -15.57 0.79 -11.96
CA VAL A 136 -15.27 -0.63 -11.72
C VAL A 136 -13.76 -0.88 -11.77
N LEU A 137 -13.09 -0.41 -12.82
CA LEU A 137 -11.64 -0.54 -12.97
C LEU A 137 -10.89 0.08 -11.80
N LYS A 138 -11.28 1.29 -11.39
CA LYS A 138 -10.64 2.01 -10.28
C LYS A 138 -10.85 1.29 -8.95
N SER A 139 -12.06 0.79 -8.70
CA SER A 139 -12.38 0.03 -7.48
C SER A 139 -11.56 -1.26 -7.37
N VAL A 140 -11.49 -2.04 -8.47
CA VAL A 140 -10.74 -3.29 -8.51
C VAL A 140 -9.25 -3.00 -8.34
N TYR A 141 -8.73 -2.01 -9.06
CA TYR A 141 -7.33 -1.62 -8.99
C TYR A 141 -6.89 -1.19 -7.59
N THR A 142 -7.61 -0.28 -6.93
CA THR A 142 -7.22 0.19 -5.59
C THR A 142 -7.36 -0.90 -4.54
N GLY A 143 -8.35 -1.78 -4.68
CA GLY A 143 -8.51 -2.96 -3.84
C GLY A 143 -7.32 -3.91 -3.97
N LEU A 144 -6.96 -4.29 -5.19
CA LEU A 144 -5.82 -5.18 -5.46
C LEU A 144 -4.49 -4.54 -5.05
N LEU A 145 -4.30 -3.25 -5.30
CA LEU A 145 -3.11 -2.52 -4.90
C LEU A 145 -2.94 -2.53 -3.37
N SER A 146 -4.04 -2.30 -2.64
CA SER A 146 -4.03 -2.35 -1.18
C SER A 146 -3.72 -3.76 -0.65
N VAL A 147 -4.32 -4.80 -1.23
CA VAL A 147 -4.02 -6.21 -0.90
C VAL A 147 -2.56 -6.55 -1.13
N ALA A 148 -1.94 -6.04 -2.19
CA ALA A 148 -0.54 -6.29 -2.51
C ALA A 148 0.42 -5.54 -1.54
N VAL A 149 0.08 -4.32 -1.16
CA VAL A 149 0.96 -3.43 -0.37
C VAL A 149 0.92 -3.74 1.12
N VAL A 150 -0.25 -4.03 1.70
CA VAL A 150 -0.40 -4.24 3.15
C VAL A 150 0.53 -5.33 3.71
N PRO A 151 0.69 -6.51 3.09
CA PRO A 151 1.65 -7.52 3.52
C PRO A 151 3.07 -6.97 3.62
N VAL A 152 3.53 -6.23 2.62
CA VAL A 152 4.87 -5.62 2.58
C VAL A 152 5.05 -4.63 3.74
N VAL A 153 4.05 -3.80 4.00
CA VAL A 153 4.05 -2.84 5.12
C VAL A 153 4.11 -3.57 6.48
N ILE A 154 3.33 -4.63 6.64
CA ILE A 154 3.34 -5.45 7.87
C ILE A 154 4.72 -6.10 8.07
N LEU A 155 5.35 -6.61 7.01
CA LEU A 155 6.69 -7.19 7.09
C LEU A 155 7.75 -6.15 7.47
N PHE A 156 7.65 -4.92 6.96
CA PHE A 156 8.48 -3.79 7.42
C PHE A 156 8.22 -3.41 8.89
N ALA A 157 7.01 -3.62 9.39
CA ALA A 157 6.66 -3.40 10.79
C ALA A 157 7.25 -4.49 11.72
N MET A 158 7.47 -5.70 11.21
CA MET A 158 8.10 -6.80 11.96
C MET A 158 9.60 -6.63 12.11
N HIS A 159 10.26 -5.80 11.30
CA HIS A 159 11.69 -5.58 11.47
C HIS A 159 11.95 -4.91 12.83
N PRO A 160 12.83 -5.48 13.68
CA PRO A 160 13.13 -4.89 14.97
C PRO A 160 13.67 -3.47 14.75
N VAL A 161 12.95 -2.47 15.27
CA VAL A 161 13.51 -1.14 15.43
C VAL A 161 14.57 -1.30 16.50
N ARG A 162 15.85 -1.10 16.14
CA ARG A 162 16.92 -0.94 17.13
C ARG A 162 16.47 0.19 18.06
N ARG A 163 15.91 -0.14 19.23
CA ARG A 163 15.93 0.80 20.35
C ARG A 163 17.40 0.99 20.63
N ILE A 164 17.94 2.13 20.24
CA ILE A 164 19.17 2.64 20.86
C ILE A 164 18.82 2.65 22.35
N LYS A 165 19.38 1.71 23.11
CA LYS A 165 19.31 1.77 24.57
C LYS A 165 19.90 3.13 24.94
N GLU A 166 19.07 4.01 25.50
CA GLU A 166 19.56 5.10 26.33
C GLU A 166 20.56 4.48 27.31
N LYS A 167 21.81 4.88 27.17
CA LYS A 167 22.89 4.42 28.01
C LYS A 167 22.75 5.17 29.33
N LYS A 168 22.12 4.51 30.29
CA LYS A 168 22.21 4.63 31.76
C LYS A 168 22.38 6.06 32.33
N GLU A 169 21.28 6.62 32.83
CA GLU A 169 21.35 7.39 34.07
C GLU A 169 21.76 6.44 35.22
N GLY A 170 22.78 6.82 36.00
CA GLY A 170 23.05 6.27 37.33
C GLY A 170 23.94 5.02 37.40
N GLU A 171 25.23 5.24 37.63
CA GLU A 171 26.24 4.36 38.29
C GLU A 171 27.60 5.06 38.02
N LEU A 172 28.38 5.61 38.95
CA LEU A 172 28.54 5.41 40.39
C LEU A 172 29.17 6.69 41.00
N VAL A 173 28.82 6.94 42.27
CA VAL A 173 29.55 7.61 43.37
C VAL A 173 30.70 8.55 43.00
#